data_AF-A0A937IIP1-F1
#
_entry.id   AF-A0A937IIP1-F1
#
_cell.length_a   1.000
_cell.length_b   1.000
_cell.length_c   1.000
_cell.angle_alpha   90.00
_cell.angle_beta   90.00
_cell.angle_gamma   90.00
#
_symmetry.space_group_name_H-M   'P 1'
#
loop_
_entity.id
_entity.type
_entity.pdbx_description
1 polymer ?
#
loop_
_entity_poly.entity_id
_entity_poly.type
_entity_poly.pdbx_seq_one_letter_code
_entity_poly.pdbx_strand_id
1 'polypeptide(L)'
;MTEKLNINDDVKVLKLNILKENLKQNWNLDTDIWNEEFPHDFRFEDTYLQLSFILRDFNIDELKHLIYITNLFDVRNYNHDISTLINNYVKSCVEYLNHEIDGKADEYFKKYDKNNNCFSYEKKIKEALSKHKIQYSLFFYGTLKASEVRKAVLGENIKYHETTNGFLTHYKVFQVKDANYPLIKFTNNEEDVVQGLLISNISLNELNKLDKFEGINYFRQYVKINVAGKLYDSQIYIPDKNLLHSEPWDYEKWYNNDMQSFFNNEFDLNGVKEIKN
;
A
#
# COMPACT_ATOMS: atom_id res chain seq x y z
N MET A 1 -45.22 34.09 1.73
CA MET A 1 -45.13 32.79 2.44
C MET A 1 -43.83 32.18 1.96
N THR A 2 -42.78 32.26 2.78
CA THR A 2 -41.42 31.91 2.41
C THR A 2 -41.28 30.39 2.42
N GLU A 3 -41.11 29.77 1.25
CA GLU A 3 -40.71 28.36 1.17
C GLU A 3 -39.36 28.22 1.86
N LYS A 4 -39.34 27.49 2.98
CA LYS A 4 -38.10 27.07 3.62
C LYS A 4 -37.40 26.12 2.64
N LEU A 5 -36.37 26.62 1.96
CA LEU A 5 -35.38 25.80 1.26
C LEU A 5 -34.80 24.80 2.26
N ASN A 6 -35.21 23.55 2.12
CA ASN A 6 -34.76 22.44 2.92
C ASN A 6 -33.42 21.99 2.35
N ILE A 7 -32.32 22.53 2.89
CA ILE A 7 -30.93 22.31 2.43
C ILE A 7 -30.59 20.81 2.22
N ASN A 8 -31.27 19.90 2.94
CA ASN A 8 -31.11 18.46 2.77
C ASN A 8 -31.66 17.91 1.45
N ASP A 9 -32.75 18.47 0.92
CA ASP A 9 -33.33 18.04 -0.35
C ASP A 9 -32.47 18.50 -1.52
N ASP A 10 -31.91 19.71 -1.44
CA ASP A 10 -31.00 20.25 -2.46
C ASP A 10 -29.68 19.48 -2.52
N VAL A 11 -29.12 19.06 -1.37
CA VAL A 11 -27.92 18.20 -1.32
C VAL A 11 -28.20 16.80 -1.88
N LYS A 12 -29.39 16.23 -1.62
CA LYS A 12 -29.81 14.94 -2.17
C LYS A 12 -29.95 15.01 -3.69
N VAL A 13 -30.55 16.08 -4.21
CA VAL A 13 -30.68 16.35 -5.64
C VAL A 13 -29.32 16.59 -6.30
N LEU A 14 -28.42 17.34 -5.64
CA LEU A 14 -27.06 17.56 -6.15
C LEU A 14 -26.27 16.25 -6.25
N LYS A 15 -26.36 15.40 -5.22
CA LYS A 15 -25.73 14.07 -5.22
C LYS A 15 -26.28 13.20 -6.34
N LEU A 16 -27.60 13.17 -6.55
CA LEU A 16 -28.26 12.44 -7.64
C LEU A 16 -27.88 12.96 -9.04
N ASN A 17 -27.68 14.27 -9.18
CA ASN A 17 -27.25 14.86 -10.45
C ASN A 17 -25.77 14.57 -10.74
N ILE A 18 -24.90 14.66 -9.73
CA ILE A 18 -23.47 14.28 -9.83
C ILE A 18 -23.34 12.78 -10.14
N LEU A 19 -24.21 11.94 -9.56
CA LEU A 19 -24.35 10.51 -9.88
C LEU A 19 -24.72 10.29 -11.35
N LYS A 20 -25.66 11.08 -11.90
CA LYS A 20 -26.09 10.96 -13.30
C LYS A 20 -25.06 11.46 -14.32
N GLU A 21 -24.34 12.54 -13.99
CA GLU A 21 -23.36 13.18 -14.89
C GLU A 21 -22.04 12.42 -14.97
N ASN A 22 -21.55 11.84 -13.86
CA ASN A 22 -20.28 11.11 -13.83
C ASN A 22 -20.33 9.69 -14.45
N LEU A 23 -21.51 9.19 -14.80
CA LEU A 23 -21.72 7.93 -15.53
C LEU A 23 -21.15 7.92 -16.97
N LYS A 24 -20.57 9.04 -17.45
CA LYS A 24 -20.08 9.19 -18.83
C LYS A 24 -18.56 9.23 -19.00
N GLN A 25 -17.78 8.95 -17.95
CA GLN A 25 -16.31 9.01 -18.04
C GLN A 25 -15.70 7.63 -18.33
N ASN A 26 -15.00 7.53 -19.45
CA ASN A 26 -14.25 6.34 -19.86
C ASN A 26 -13.01 6.14 -18.98
N TRP A 27 -13.08 5.20 -18.04
CA TRP A 27 -11.92 4.66 -17.34
C TRP A 27 -11.69 3.21 -17.79
N ASN A 28 -10.46 2.87 -18.16
CA ASN A 28 -10.08 1.53 -18.60
C ASN A 28 -9.27 0.88 -17.48
N LEU A 29 -9.81 -0.16 -16.83
CA LEU A 29 -9.16 -0.89 -15.75
C LEU A 29 -9.11 -2.39 -16.07
N ASP A 30 -7.96 -2.98 -15.74
CA ASP A 30 -7.51 -4.32 -16.11
C ASP A 30 -8.40 -5.41 -15.50
N THR A 31 -8.95 -6.28 -16.35
CA THR A 31 -10.07 -7.20 -16.05
C THR A 31 -9.72 -8.43 -15.22
N ASP A 32 -8.47 -8.59 -14.79
CA ASP A 32 -7.97 -9.90 -14.34
C ASP A 32 -7.95 -10.10 -12.81
N ILE A 33 -8.38 -9.10 -12.01
CA ILE A 33 -8.26 -9.15 -10.54
C ILE A 33 -9.54 -9.64 -9.83
N TRP A 34 -10.71 -9.61 -10.49
CA TRP A 34 -12.00 -9.81 -9.81
C TRP A 34 -12.90 -10.82 -10.55
N ASN A 35 -12.53 -12.09 -10.51
CA ASN A 35 -13.20 -13.19 -11.24
C ASN A 35 -14.14 -14.05 -10.38
N GLU A 36 -14.83 -13.45 -9.41
CA GLU A 36 -16.06 -14.03 -8.85
C GLU A 36 -17.18 -13.00 -8.94
N GLU A 37 -18.28 -13.41 -9.55
CA GLU A 37 -19.46 -12.63 -9.95
C GLU A 37 -19.81 -11.53 -8.94
N PHE A 38 -19.28 -10.32 -9.18
CA PHE A 38 -19.95 -9.11 -8.73
C PHE A 38 -21.38 -9.19 -9.24
N PRO A 39 -22.41 -8.97 -8.41
CA PRO A 39 -23.76 -8.86 -8.91
C PRO A 39 -23.77 -7.68 -9.89
N HIS A 40 -23.75 -7.98 -11.18
CA HIS A 40 -23.77 -6.99 -12.24
C HIS A 40 -25.09 -6.24 -12.08
N ASP A 41 -25.02 -5.05 -11.49
CA ASP A 41 -26.19 -4.21 -11.31
C ASP A 41 -26.38 -3.39 -12.58
N PHE A 42 -27.34 -3.81 -13.40
CA PHE A 42 -27.72 -3.18 -14.67
C PHE A 42 -28.06 -1.69 -14.58
N ARG A 43 -28.14 -1.10 -13.36
CA ARG A 43 -28.38 0.34 -13.16
C ARG A 43 -27.14 1.22 -13.18
N PHE A 44 -25.94 0.65 -13.00
CA PHE A 44 -24.72 1.37 -13.32
C PHE A 44 -23.97 0.55 -14.37
N GLU A 45 -23.75 1.14 -15.53
CA GLU A 45 -23.01 0.49 -16.63
C GLU A 45 -21.54 0.23 -16.25
N ASP A 46 -21.07 0.78 -15.11
CA ASP A 46 -19.70 0.71 -14.64
C ASP A 46 -19.59 0.27 -13.17
N THR A 47 -19.14 -0.98 -12.96
CA THR A 47 -18.80 -1.56 -11.65
C THR A 47 -17.76 -0.72 -10.89
N TYR A 48 -16.86 -0.04 -11.60
CA TYR A 48 -15.82 0.82 -10.99
C TYR A 48 -16.41 2.06 -10.35
N LEU A 49 -17.42 2.67 -10.98
CA LEU A 49 -18.10 3.82 -10.40
C LEU A 49 -18.88 3.43 -9.14
N GLN A 50 -19.57 2.28 -9.14
CA GLN A 50 -20.25 1.75 -7.95
C GLN A 50 -19.28 1.53 -6.79
N LEU A 51 -18.14 0.89 -7.06
CA LEU A 51 -17.10 0.65 -6.06
C LEU A 51 -16.51 1.95 -5.51
N SER A 52 -16.35 2.99 -6.33
CA SER A 52 -15.85 4.29 -5.87
C SER A 52 -16.80 4.96 -4.86
N PHE A 53 -18.12 4.75 -4.98
CA PHE A 53 -19.10 5.26 -4.02
C PHE A 53 -19.11 4.44 -2.74
N ILE A 54 -19.06 3.10 -2.87
CA ILE A 54 -19.08 2.18 -1.73
C ILE A 54 -17.81 2.38 -0.89
N LEU A 55 -16.65 2.44 -1.52
CA LEU A 55 -15.36 2.50 -0.83
C LEU A 55 -14.93 3.93 -0.46
N ARG A 56 -15.75 4.96 -0.74
CA ARG A 56 -15.41 6.38 -0.50
C ARG A 56 -15.06 6.68 0.96
N ASP A 57 -15.73 5.99 1.89
CA ASP A 57 -15.59 6.28 3.31
C ASP A 57 -14.37 5.57 3.94
N PHE A 58 -13.58 4.86 3.13
CA PHE A 58 -12.27 4.33 3.51
C PHE A 58 -11.15 5.29 3.11
N ASN A 59 -10.18 5.47 3.99
CA ASN A 59 -8.99 6.26 3.68
C ASN A 59 -8.00 5.45 2.81
N ILE A 60 -7.01 6.15 2.24
CA ILE A 60 -6.04 5.54 1.30
C ILE A 60 -5.26 4.37 1.93
N ASP A 61 -4.99 4.42 3.23
CA ASP A 61 -4.26 3.38 3.94
C ASP A 61 -5.14 2.15 4.18
N GLU A 62 -6.41 2.36 4.52
CA GLU A 62 -7.41 1.29 4.63
C GLU A 62 -7.63 0.60 3.28
N LEU A 63 -7.70 1.36 2.18
CA LEU A 63 -7.84 0.80 0.83
C LEU A 63 -6.63 -0.02 0.42
N LYS A 64 -5.41 0.48 0.65
CA LYS A 64 -4.17 -0.27 0.42
C LYS A 64 -4.13 -1.54 1.25
N HIS A 65 -4.57 -1.46 2.51
CA HIS A 65 -4.67 -2.62 3.40
C HIS A 65 -5.63 -3.65 2.81
N LEU A 66 -6.86 -3.25 2.45
CA LEU A 66 -7.85 -4.14 1.86
C LEU A 66 -7.31 -4.83 0.60
N ILE A 67 -6.76 -4.06 -0.35
CA ILE A 67 -6.16 -4.60 -1.58
C ILE A 67 -5.11 -5.66 -1.24
N TYR A 68 -4.26 -5.40 -0.25
CA TYR A 68 -3.20 -6.32 0.15
C TYR A 68 -3.74 -7.64 0.71
N ILE A 69 -4.70 -7.56 1.64
CA ILE A 69 -5.21 -8.75 2.37
C ILE A 69 -6.32 -9.49 1.64
N THR A 70 -6.88 -8.93 0.56
CA THR A 70 -7.85 -9.63 -0.30
C THR A 70 -7.26 -10.01 -1.64
N ASN A 71 -5.97 -9.77 -1.86
CA ASN A 71 -5.28 -10.25 -3.05
C ASN A 71 -5.16 -11.77 -3.01
N LEU A 72 -5.97 -12.46 -3.82
CA LEU A 72 -5.97 -13.92 -3.94
C LEU A 72 -4.62 -14.49 -4.39
N PHE A 73 -3.77 -13.67 -5.03
CA PHE A 73 -2.42 -14.06 -5.44
C PHE A 73 -1.38 -13.94 -4.32
N ASP A 74 -1.68 -13.24 -3.22
CA ASP A 74 -0.84 -13.18 -2.01
C ASP A 74 -1.40 -14.07 -0.90
N VAL A 75 -1.24 -15.38 -1.08
CA VAL A 75 -1.77 -16.42 -0.18
C VAL A 75 -1.30 -16.27 1.28
N ARG A 76 -0.17 -15.59 1.52
CA ARG A 76 0.36 -15.40 2.89
C ARG A 76 -0.43 -14.39 3.69
N ASN A 77 -0.90 -13.33 3.03
CA ASN A 77 -1.61 -12.23 3.67
C ASN A 77 -3.10 -12.24 3.36
N TYR A 78 -3.55 -13.15 2.49
CA TYR A 78 -4.96 -13.34 2.19
C TYR A 78 -5.75 -13.67 3.45
N ASN A 79 -6.72 -12.82 3.78
CA ASN A 79 -7.61 -12.99 4.90
C ASN A 79 -9.01 -13.36 4.43
N HIS A 80 -9.35 -14.64 4.57
CA HIS A 80 -10.65 -15.17 4.14
C HIS A 80 -11.83 -14.49 4.84
N ASP A 81 -11.71 -14.17 6.13
CA ASP A 81 -12.78 -13.52 6.91
C ASP A 81 -13.01 -12.09 6.43
N ILE A 82 -11.93 -11.33 6.19
CA ILE A 82 -12.04 -9.94 5.71
C ILE A 82 -12.52 -9.92 4.25
N SER A 83 -12.05 -10.83 3.40
CA SER A 83 -12.56 -10.98 2.04
C SER A 83 -14.07 -11.26 2.03
N THR A 84 -14.54 -12.17 2.89
CA THR A 84 -15.97 -12.45 3.06
C THR A 84 -16.75 -11.23 3.56
N LEU A 85 -16.17 -10.44 4.47
CA LEU A 85 -16.78 -9.19 4.94
C LEU A 85 -16.90 -8.15 3.83
N ILE A 86 -15.88 -7.97 2.98
CA ILE A 86 -15.94 -7.04 1.84
C ILE A 86 -17.00 -7.47 0.85
N ASN A 87 -17.09 -8.77 0.50
CA ASN A 87 -18.10 -9.24 -0.44
C ASN A 87 -19.53 -8.97 0.06
N ASN A 88 -19.78 -9.23 1.35
CA ASN A 88 -21.07 -8.92 1.96
C ASN A 88 -21.33 -7.42 2.08
N TYR A 89 -20.30 -6.62 2.36
CA TYR A 89 -20.37 -5.16 2.40
C TYR A 89 -20.82 -4.60 1.05
N VAL A 90 -20.08 -4.93 -0.01
CA VAL A 90 -20.38 -4.50 -1.39
C VAL A 90 -21.81 -4.88 -1.76
N LYS A 91 -22.19 -6.16 -1.59
CA LYS A 91 -23.53 -6.63 -1.94
C LYS A 91 -24.62 -5.85 -1.19
N SER A 92 -24.44 -5.64 0.11
CA SER A 92 -25.41 -4.90 0.94
C SER A 92 -25.48 -3.42 0.57
N CYS A 93 -24.36 -2.79 0.21
CA CYS A 93 -24.33 -1.39 -0.19
C CYS A 93 -24.91 -1.15 -1.58
N VAL A 94 -24.67 -2.05 -2.54
CA VAL A 94 -25.34 -2.01 -3.86
C VAL A 94 -26.85 -2.09 -3.67
N GLU A 95 -27.33 -3.02 -2.84
CA GLU A 95 -28.75 -3.11 -2.54
C GLU A 95 -29.28 -1.83 -1.86
N TYR A 96 -28.55 -1.26 -0.91
CA TYR A 96 -28.94 0.00 -0.27
C TYR A 96 -29.06 1.16 -1.27
N LEU A 97 -28.03 1.37 -2.10
CA LEU A 97 -28.01 2.43 -3.12
C LEU A 97 -29.20 2.32 -4.07
N ASN A 98 -29.51 1.09 -4.49
CA ASN A 98 -30.67 0.81 -5.32
C ASN A 98 -31.99 1.19 -4.66
N HIS A 99 -32.19 0.84 -3.38
CA HIS A 99 -33.38 1.23 -2.64
C HIS A 99 -33.44 2.75 -2.41
N GLU A 100 -32.31 3.41 -2.16
CA GLU A 100 -32.26 4.88 -2.03
C GLU A 100 -32.62 5.61 -3.33
N ILE A 101 -32.11 5.14 -4.47
CA ILE A 101 -32.42 5.69 -5.81
C ILE A 101 -33.93 5.58 -6.08
N ASP A 102 -34.53 4.45 -5.70
CA ASP A 102 -35.96 4.20 -5.88
C ASP A 102 -36.83 4.90 -4.81
N GLY A 103 -36.22 5.60 -3.84
CA GLY A 103 -36.92 6.25 -2.72
C GLY A 103 -37.52 5.28 -1.69
N LYS A 104 -37.03 4.04 -1.64
CA LYS A 104 -37.52 2.90 -0.85
C LYS A 104 -36.53 2.41 0.21
N ALA A 105 -35.74 3.31 0.78
CA ALA A 105 -34.75 2.97 1.80
C ALA A 105 -35.34 2.21 3.00
N ASP A 106 -36.60 2.48 3.37
CA ASP A 106 -37.28 1.75 4.45
C ASP A 106 -37.45 0.25 4.15
N GLU A 107 -37.59 -0.14 2.88
CA GLU A 107 -37.67 -1.56 2.49
C GLU A 107 -36.34 -2.27 2.70
N TYR A 108 -35.22 -1.58 2.44
CA TYR A 108 -33.89 -2.08 2.73
C TYR A 108 -33.72 -2.39 4.23
N PHE A 109 -34.11 -1.46 5.12
CA PHE A 109 -34.00 -1.67 6.57
C PHE A 109 -35.02 -2.65 7.15
N LYS A 110 -36.04 -3.07 6.39
CA LYS A 110 -36.89 -4.21 6.75
C LYS A 110 -36.23 -5.55 6.39
N LYS A 111 -35.45 -5.58 5.31
CA LYS A 111 -34.74 -6.77 4.84
C LYS A 111 -33.43 -7.01 5.60
N TYR A 112 -32.71 -5.93 5.93
CA TYR A 112 -31.42 -5.97 6.62
C TYR A 112 -31.55 -5.45 8.04
N ASP A 113 -31.04 -6.22 9.00
CA ASP A 113 -30.99 -5.85 10.40
C ASP A 113 -29.77 -4.96 10.70
N LYS A 114 -29.65 -4.53 11.96
CA LYS A 114 -28.57 -3.66 12.43
C LYS A 114 -27.15 -4.26 12.31
N ASN A 115 -27.01 -5.55 12.06
CA ASN A 115 -25.75 -6.30 12.05
C ASN A 115 -25.35 -6.82 10.66
N ASN A 116 -26.23 -6.79 9.65
CA ASN A 116 -25.96 -7.31 8.31
C ASN A 116 -26.29 -6.30 7.19
N ASN A 117 -26.30 -5.00 7.51
CA ASN A 117 -26.44 -3.91 6.54
C ASN A 117 -25.09 -3.29 6.15
N CYS A 118 -25.09 -2.48 5.09
CA CYS A 118 -23.96 -1.76 4.50
C CYS A 118 -23.12 -1.07 5.58
N PHE A 119 -23.75 -0.26 6.44
CA PHE A 119 -23.08 0.50 7.50
C PHE A 119 -22.47 -0.41 8.58
N SER A 120 -23.14 -1.50 8.92
CA SER A 120 -22.64 -2.47 9.91
C SER A 120 -21.43 -3.24 9.40
N TYR A 121 -21.39 -3.58 8.11
CA TYR A 121 -20.26 -4.21 7.48
C TYR A 121 -19.07 -3.26 7.35
N GLU A 122 -19.30 -1.99 6.99
CA GLU A 122 -18.25 -0.97 6.97
C GLU A 122 -17.53 -0.89 8.33
N LYS A 123 -18.31 -0.80 9.41
CA LYS A 123 -17.78 -0.76 10.77
C LYS A 123 -16.98 -2.03 11.11
N LYS A 124 -17.50 -3.21 10.77
CA LYS A 124 -16.82 -4.50 11.00
C LYS A 124 -15.50 -4.57 10.23
N ILE A 125 -15.47 -4.11 8.98
CA ILE A 125 -14.24 -4.07 8.18
C ILE A 125 -13.24 -3.13 8.83
N LYS A 126 -13.63 -1.90 9.19
CA LYS A 126 -12.72 -0.95 9.85
C LYS A 126 -12.17 -1.49 11.18
N GLU A 127 -13.01 -2.12 12.00
CA GLU A 127 -12.57 -2.79 13.22
C GLU A 127 -11.62 -3.96 12.91
N ALA A 128 -11.91 -4.76 11.88
CA ALA A 128 -11.05 -5.87 11.47
C ALA A 128 -9.71 -5.36 10.97
N LEU A 129 -9.67 -4.33 10.12
CA LEU A 129 -8.45 -3.67 9.66
C LEU A 129 -7.63 -3.09 10.82
N SER A 130 -8.28 -2.51 11.84
CA SER A 130 -7.55 -2.01 13.02
C SER A 130 -6.91 -3.11 13.87
N LYS A 131 -7.52 -4.31 13.87
CA LYS A 131 -7.02 -5.48 14.62
C LYS A 131 -6.01 -6.28 13.80
N HIS A 132 -6.16 -6.27 12.48
CA HIS A 132 -5.27 -6.95 11.56
C HIS A 132 -4.00 -6.12 11.39
N LYS A 133 -2.96 -6.47 12.14
CA LYS A 133 -1.65 -5.85 11.93
C LYS A 133 -1.04 -6.46 10.67
N ILE A 134 -1.12 -5.77 9.53
CA ILE A 134 -0.27 -6.13 8.40
C ILE A 134 1.17 -6.00 8.87
N GLN A 135 1.91 -7.08 8.69
CA GLN A 135 3.33 -7.15 8.90
C GLN A 135 4.00 -7.15 7.53
N TYR A 136 4.62 -6.03 7.20
CA TYR A 136 5.41 -5.91 5.99
C TYR A 136 6.79 -6.53 6.22
N SER A 137 7.36 -7.09 5.14
CA SER A 137 8.73 -7.55 5.11
C SER A 137 9.53 -6.76 4.08
N LEU A 138 10.61 -6.12 4.51
CA LEU A 138 11.50 -5.35 3.64
C LEU A 138 12.90 -5.96 3.62
N PHE A 139 13.54 -5.92 2.46
CA PHE A 139 14.91 -6.34 2.29
C PHE A 139 15.82 -5.13 2.06
N PHE A 140 16.74 -4.92 2.98
CA PHE A 140 17.69 -3.82 2.94
C PHE A 140 19.02 -4.29 2.37
N TYR A 141 19.41 -3.68 1.25
CA TYR A 141 20.72 -3.89 0.62
C TYR A 141 21.69 -2.73 0.88
N GLY A 142 21.20 -1.58 1.35
CA GLY A 142 21.95 -0.34 1.43
C GLY A 142 22.22 0.18 2.85
N THR A 143 22.13 1.50 3.04
CA THR A 143 22.39 2.17 4.33
C THR A 143 21.50 1.65 5.46
N LEU A 144 20.25 1.28 5.15
CA LEU A 144 19.32 0.65 6.09
C LEU A 144 19.78 -0.74 6.59
N LYS A 145 20.89 -1.30 6.11
CA LYS A 145 21.56 -2.46 6.74
C LYS A 145 22.27 -2.11 8.05
N ALA A 146 22.67 -0.85 8.24
CA ALA A 146 23.22 -0.38 9.51
C ALA A 146 22.11 -0.21 10.57
N SER A 147 22.36 -0.70 11.78
CA SER A 147 21.39 -0.62 12.87
C SER A 147 21.15 0.83 13.31
N GLU A 148 22.17 1.65 13.17
CA GLU A 148 22.28 3.07 13.49
C GLU A 148 21.31 3.87 12.62
N VAL A 149 21.36 3.64 11.31
CA VAL A 149 20.47 4.30 10.34
C VAL A 149 19.03 3.89 10.61
N ARG A 150 18.77 2.58 10.79
CA ARG A 150 17.41 2.12 11.10
C ARG A 150 16.87 2.70 12.42
N LYS A 151 17.69 2.78 13.47
CA LYS A 151 17.30 3.41 14.75
C LYS A 151 16.98 4.89 14.56
N ALA A 152 17.75 5.59 13.74
CA ALA A 152 17.50 7.00 13.45
C ALA A 152 16.18 7.21 12.69
N VAL A 153 15.81 6.30 11.76
CA VAL A 153 14.57 6.39 10.97
C VAL A 153 13.35 5.89 11.74
N LEU A 154 13.44 4.72 12.36
CA LEU A 154 12.31 4.02 12.99
C LEU A 154 12.10 4.40 14.45
N GLY A 155 13.18 4.80 15.14
CA GLY A 155 13.24 5.01 16.59
C GLY A 155 13.68 3.75 17.36
N GLU A 156 13.51 3.76 18.68
CA GLU A 156 13.99 2.67 19.57
C GLU A 156 13.22 1.34 19.44
N ASN A 157 12.08 1.34 18.73
CA ASN A 157 11.23 0.15 18.53
C ASN A 157 11.86 -0.93 17.64
N ILE A 158 13.08 -0.72 17.15
CA ILE A 158 13.76 -1.66 16.26
C ILE A 158 13.95 -3.07 16.85
N LYS A 159 13.94 -3.19 18.18
CA LYS A 159 14.10 -4.47 18.90
C LYS A 159 12.95 -5.45 18.66
N TYR A 160 11.82 -4.98 18.12
CA TYR A 160 10.64 -5.81 17.85
C TYR A 160 10.64 -6.45 16.46
N HIS A 161 11.60 -6.10 15.60
CA HIS A 161 11.66 -6.68 14.26
C HIS A 161 12.58 -7.89 14.21
N GLU A 162 12.11 -8.94 13.52
CA GLU A 162 12.93 -10.09 13.20
C GLU A 162 13.83 -9.74 12.03
N THR A 163 15.14 -9.87 12.24
CA THR A 163 16.16 -9.60 11.22
C THR A 163 16.83 -10.89 10.81
N THR A 164 16.85 -11.19 9.51
CA THR A 164 17.50 -12.38 8.96
C THR A 164 18.34 -12.00 7.76
N ASN A 165 19.56 -12.54 7.67
CA ASN A 165 20.39 -12.35 6.48
C ASN A 165 19.83 -13.14 5.30
N GLY A 166 19.82 -12.51 4.14
CA GLY A 166 19.36 -13.12 2.90
C GLY A 166 20.06 -12.53 1.69
N PHE A 167 19.76 -13.07 0.53
CA PHE A 167 20.30 -12.59 -0.72
C PHE A 167 19.28 -12.53 -1.85
N LEU A 168 19.55 -11.63 -2.79
CA LEU A 168 18.79 -11.41 -3.99
C LEU A 168 19.71 -11.61 -5.21
N THR A 169 19.34 -12.49 -6.13
CA THR A 169 20.10 -12.78 -7.37
C THR A 169 19.64 -11.91 -8.52
N HIS A 170 20.47 -11.75 -9.55
CA HIS A 170 20.22 -10.90 -10.74
C HIS A 170 20.29 -9.40 -10.49
N TYR A 171 20.85 -8.99 -9.35
CA TYR A 171 20.99 -7.59 -9.00
C TYR A 171 22.40 -7.27 -8.56
N LYS A 172 22.77 -6.00 -8.74
CA LYS A 172 24.04 -5.46 -8.28
C LYS A 172 23.85 -4.08 -7.66
N VAL A 173 24.64 -3.79 -6.63
CA VAL A 173 24.57 -2.52 -5.89
C VAL A 173 25.71 -1.61 -6.35
N PHE A 174 25.37 -0.35 -6.60
CA PHE A 174 26.29 0.69 -7.01
C PHE A 174 26.14 1.91 -6.12
N GLN A 175 27.17 2.75 -6.08
CA GLN A 175 27.11 4.01 -5.36
C GLN A 175 26.40 5.06 -6.23
N VAL A 176 25.48 5.82 -5.62
CA VAL A 176 24.85 6.96 -6.28
C VAL A 176 25.93 7.99 -6.61
N LYS A 177 25.87 8.56 -7.81
CA LYS A 177 26.87 9.55 -8.24
C LYS A 177 26.85 10.75 -7.30
N ASP A 178 28.03 11.18 -6.84
CA ASP A 178 28.22 12.33 -5.94
C ASP A 178 27.48 12.18 -4.59
N ALA A 179 27.23 10.95 -4.13
CA ALA A 179 26.65 10.68 -2.82
C ALA A 179 27.18 9.38 -2.19
N ASN A 180 27.09 9.25 -0.86
CA ASN A 180 27.53 8.09 -0.09
C ASN A 180 26.35 7.19 0.29
N TYR A 181 25.40 7.01 -0.62
CA TYR A 181 24.35 6.01 -0.46
C TYR A 181 24.19 5.17 -1.73
N PRO A 182 23.68 3.93 -1.60
CA PRO A 182 23.68 2.99 -2.71
C PRO A 182 22.38 3.02 -3.51
N LEU A 183 22.46 2.53 -4.74
CA LEU A 183 21.33 2.15 -5.56
C LEU A 183 21.50 0.72 -6.08
N ILE A 184 20.39 0.03 -6.32
CA ILE A 184 20.39 -1.33 -6.87
C ILE A 184 19.98 -1.33 -8.34
N LYS A 185 20.59 -2.20 -9.14
CA LYS A 185 20.20 -2.41 -10.55
C LYS A 185 20.01 -3.88 -10.84
N PHE A 186 18.97 -4.17 -11.61
CA PHE A 186 18.78 -5.47 -12.21
C PHE A 186 19.79 -5.65 -13.35
N THR A 187 20.58 -6.71 -13.29
CA THR A 187 21.62 -7.03 -14.29
C THR A 187 21.24 -8.24 -15.15
N ASN A 188 20.17 -8.95 -14.78
CA ASN A 188 19.75 -10.20 -15.42
C ASN A 188 20.84 -11.30 -15.43
N ASN A 189 21.82 -11.22 -14.53
CA ASN A 189 22.89 -12.20 -14.38
C ASN A 189 22.75 -12.95 -13.05
N GLU A 190 22.55 -14.26 -13.10
CA GLU A 190 22.37 -15.11 -11.90
C GLU A 190 23.56 -15.06 -10.93
N GLU A 191 24.76 -14.79 -11.44
CA GLU A 191 25.99 -14.69 -10.64
C GLU A 191 26.07 -13.37 -9.85
N ASP A 192 25.31 -12.35 -10.25
CA ASP A 192 25.24 -11.09 -9.51
C ASP A 192 24.28 -11.26 -8.32
N VAL A 193 24.87 -11.26 -7.13
CA VAL A 193 24.17 -11.50 -5.86
C VAL A 193 24.31 -10.31 -4.92
N VAL A 194 23.19 -9.82 -4.41
CA VAL A 194 23.12 -8.78 -3.39
C VAL A 194 22.86 -9.39 -2.02
N GLN A 195 23.84 -9.26 -1.12
CA GLN A 195 23.71 -9.66 0.29
C GLN A 195 23.07 -8.55 1.10
N GLY A 196 22.02 -8.88 1.84
CA GLY A 196 21.25 -7.89 2.58
C GLY A 196 20.56 -8.46 3.82
N LEU A 197 19.73 -7.60 4.41
CA LEU A 197 19.02 -7.87 5.64
C LEU A 197 17.51 -7.89 5.37
N LEU A 198 16.89 -9.05 5.51
CA LEU A 198 15.44 -9.18 5.54
C LEU A 198 14.95 -8.78 6.93
N ILE A 199 14.07 -7.79 6.98
CA ILE A 199 13.36 -7.37 8.18
C ILE A 199 11.88 -7.71 8.02
N SER A 200 11.34 -8.47 8.96
CA SER A 200 9.92 -8.79 9.05
C SER A 200 9.23 -8.00 10.16
N ASN A 201 7.90 -8.05 10.19
CA ASN A 201 7.07 -7.41 11.22
C ASN A 201 7.18 -5.88 11.24
N ILE A 202 7.29 -5.27 10.06
CA ILE A 202 7.24 -3.81 9.90
C ILE A 202 5.77 -3.39 9.89
N SER A 203 5.40 -2.45 10.76
CA SER A 203 4.06 -1.86 10.77
C SER A 203 3.89 -0.82 9.66
N LEU A 204 2.64 -0.50 9.31
CA LEU A 204 2.37 0.54 8.32
C LEU A 204 2.97 1.92 8.69
N ASN A 205 2.95 2.30 9.97
CA ASN A 205 3.52 3.57 10.41
C ASN A 205 5.04 3.59 10.24
N GLU A 206 5.72 2.48 10.53
CA GLU A 206 7.17 2.35 10.29
C GLU A 206 7.48 2.32 8.81
N LEU A 207 6.64 1.65 8.02
CA LEU A 207 6.73 1.63 6.58
C LEU A 207 6.64 3.04 5.98
N ASN A 208 5.71 3.87 6.46
CA ASN A 208 5.57 5.27 6.05
C ASN A 208 6.79 6.13 6.43
N LYS A 209 7.43 5.86 7.58
CA LYS A 209 8.70 6.52 7.94
C LYS A 209 9.83 6.14 6.99
N LEU A 210 9.91 4.87 6.61
CA LEU A 210 10.90 4.39 5.65
C LEU A 210 10.68 5.02 4.27
N ASP A 211 9.45 5.08 3.79
CA ASP A 211 9.11 5.78 2.53
C ASP A 211 9.55 7.24 2.57
N LYS A 212 9.29 7.90 3.69
CA LYS A 212 9.62 9.31 3.86
C LYS A 212 11.14 9.53 3.88
N PHE A 213 11.90 8.62 4.49
CA PHE A 213 13.36 8.65 4.52
C PHE A 213 13.98 8.39 3.13
N GLU A 214 13.45 7.42 2.39
CA GLU A 214 13.90 7.10 1.03
C GLU A 214 13.54 8.23 0.04
N GLY A 215 12.45 8.95 0.31
CA GLY A 215 12.05 10.14 -0.40
C GLY A 215 11.51 9.84 -1.81
N ILE A 216 11.60 10.81 -2.71
CA ILE A 216 11.10 10.68 -4.10
C ILE A 216 12.01 9.81 -4.98
N ASN A 217 13.25 9.60 -4.53
CA ASN A 217 14.31 8.97 -5.31
C ASN A 217 14.20 7.45 -5.35
N TYR A 218 13.36 6.84 -4.51
CA TYR A 218 13.18 5.40 -4.47
C TYR A 218 11.71 5.04 -4.33
N PHE A 219 11.34 3.89 -4.88
CA PHE A 219 10.00 3.32 -4.76
C PHE A 219 10.07 1.83 -4.42
N ARG A 220 9.03 1.30 -3.81
CA ARG A 220 9.01 -0.11 -3.41
C ARG A 220 8.65 -1.03 -4.57
N GLN A 221 9.32 -2.18 -4.62
CA GLN A 221 9.01 -3.28 -5.53
C GLN A 221 9.02 -4.62 -4.78
N TYR A 222 8.11 -5.52 -5.14
CA TYR A 222 8.11 -6.88 -4.62
C TYR A 222 9.23 -7.74 -5.25
N VAL A 223 9.90 -8.51 -4.41
CA VAL A 223 10.95 -9.45 -4.80
C VAL A 223 10.91 -10.71 -3.95
N LYS A 224 11.60 -11.75 -4.42
CA LYS A 224 11.82 -13.00 -3.69
C LYS A 224 13.24 -13.05 -3.15
N ILE A 225 13.37 -13.08 -1.83
CA ILE A 225 14.64 -13.15 -1.13
C ILE A 225 14.95 -14.58 -0.76
N ASN A 226 16.15 -15.03 -1.06
CA ASN A 226 16.62 -16.34 -0.63
C ASN A 226 17.22 -16.23 0.78
N VAL A 227 16.66 -16.99 1.71
CA VAL A 227 17.15 -17.14 3.07
C VAL A 227 17.34 -18.64 3.31
N ALA A 228 18.60 -19.05 3.48
CA ALA A 228 18.97 -20.45 3.73
C ALA A 228 18.32 -21.46 2.75
N GLY A 229 18.22 -21.10 1.47
CA GLY A 229 17.65 -21.95 0.41
C GLY A 229 16.13 -21.85 0.24
N LYS A 230 15.43 -21.03 1.05
CA LYS A 230 13.99 -20.79 0.94
C LYS A 230 13.71 -19.38 0.42
N LEU A 231 12.70 -19.24 -0.44
CA LEU A 231 12.29 -17.97 -0.99
C LEU A 231 11.20 -17.31 -0.13
N TYR A 232 11.42 -16.07 0.26
CA TYR A 232 10.49 -15.23 1.02
C TYR A 232 10.06 -14.03 0.17
N ASP A 233 8.75 -13.73 0.14
CA ASP A 233 8.26 -12.52 -0.51
C ASP A 233 8.61 -11.33 0.39
N SER A 234 9.13 -10.28 -0.21
CA SER A 234 9.54 -9.07 0.49
C SER A 234 9.49 -7.90 -0.47
N GLN A 235 9.58 -6.68 0.05
CA GLN A 235 9.70 -5.46 -0.72
C GLN A 235 11.13 -4.89 -0.63
N ILE A 236 11.59 -4.27 -1.70
CA ILE A 236 12.86 -3.53 -1.75
C ILE A 236 12.64 -2.12 -2.28
N TYR A 237 13.52 -1.20 -1.92
CA TYR A 237 13.56 0.14 -2.50
C TYR A 237 14.38 0.13 -3.80
N ILE A 238 13.74 0.39 -4.92
CA ILE A 238 14.36 0.51 -6.24
C ILE A 238 14.56 2.00 -6.54
N PRO A 239 15.74 2.41 -7.05
CA PRO A 239 16.00 3.78 -7.43
C PRO A 239 15.13 4.22 -8.62
N ASP A 240 14.81 5.51 -8.66
CA ASP A 240 14.32 6.17 -9.87
C ASP A 240 15.33 6.01 -11.02
N LYS A 241 14.83 5.89 -12.25
CA LYS A 241 15.65 5.69 -13.46
C LYS A 241 16.63 6.84 -13.72
N ASN A 242 16.35 8.03 -13.17
CA ASN A 242 17.16 9.23 -13.34
C ASN A 242 18.40 9.25 -12.43
N LEU A 243 18.47 8.39 -11.41
CA LEU A 243 19.63 8.32 -10.53
C LEU A 243 20.84 7.75 -11.28
N LEU A 244 21.88 8.57 -11.35
CA LEU A 244 23.16 8.16 -11.89
C LEU A 244 23.94 7.37 -10.84
N HIS A 245 24.72 6.42 -11.31
CA HIS A 245 25.59 5.59 -10.48
C HIS A 245 27.04 5.80 -10.90
N SER A 246 27.94 5.46 -9.99
CA SER A 246 29.38 5.47 -10.22
C SER A 246 29.93 4.04 -10.09
N GLU A 247 30.71 3.79 -9.05
CA GLU A 247 31.41 2.53 -8.81
C GLU A 247 30.48 1.49 -8.15
N PRO A 248 30.84 0.19 -8.21
CA PRO A 248 30.23 -0.82 -7.37
C PRO A 248 30.32 -0.43 -5.89
N TRP A 249 29.23 -0.64 -5.15
CA TRP A 249 29.18 -0.26 -3.74
C TRP A 249 29.42 -1.47 -2.83
N ASP A 250 30.18 -1.23 -1.77
CA ASP A 250 30.52 -2.23 -0.76
C ASP A 250 30.05 -1.74 0.62
N TYR A 251 29.20 -2.55 1.26
CA TYR A 251 28.59 -2.21 2.55
C TYR A 251 29.63 -2.09 3.67
N GLU A 252 30.61 -2.99 3.74
CA GLU A 252 31.60 -3.01 4.83
C GLU A 252 32.54 -1.81 4.70
N LYS A 253 32.95 -1.48 3.46
CA LYS A 253 33.73 -0.28 3.19
C LYS A 253 32.97 0.98 3.61
N TRP A 254 31.69 1.07 3.21
CA TRP A 254 30.83 2.21 3.54
C TRP A 254 30.61 2.33 5.06
N TYR A 255 30.29 1.22 5.72
CA TYR A 255 29.99 1.21 7.16
C TYR A 255 31.19 1.71 7.99
N ASN A 256 32.40 1.31 7.61
CA ASN A 256 33.61 1.67 8.34
C ASN A 256 34.14 3.09 8.03
N ASN A 257 33.95 3.60 6.81
CA ASN A 257 34.60 4.84 6.36
C ASN A 257 33.61 5.99 6.11
N ASP A 258 32.41 5.70 5.61
CA ASP A 258 31.53 6.69 5.01
C ASP A 258 30.26 6.93 5.84
N MET A 259 29.91 6.05 6.78
CA MET A 259 28.69 6.15 7.59
C MET A 259 28.57 7.48 8.34
N GLN A 260 29.67 7.98 8.93
CA GLN A 260 29.64 9.28 9.62
C GLN A 260 29.42 10.44 8.65
N SER A 261 30.04 10.40 7.47
CA SER A 261 29.83 11.41 6.42
C SER A 261 28.37 11.40 5.94
N PHE A 262 27.80 10.21 5.73
CA PHE A 262 26.40 10.04 5.37
C PHE A 262 25.46 10.70 6.40
N PHE A 263 25.67 10.43 7.70
CA PHE A 263 24.85 11.04 8.75
C PHE A 263 24.94 12.56 8.80
N ASN A 264 26.10 13.14 8.50
CA ASN A 264 26.31 14.58 8.59
C ASN A 264 25.79 15.34 7.35
N ASN A 265 25.88 14.73 6.17
CA ASN A 265 25.70 15.43 4.90
C ASN A 265 24.43 15.03 4.15
N GLU A 266 24.00 13.77 4.25
CA GLU A 266 23.02 13.15 3.34
C GLU A 266 21.77 12.63 4.06
N PHE A 267 21.91 12.25 5.34
CA PHE A 267 20.79 11.75 6.13
C PHE A 267 19.75 12.83 6.40
N ASP A 268 18.52 12.61 5.94
CA ASP A 268 17.35 13.43 6.27
C ASP A 268 16.10 12.53 6.34
N LEU A 269 15.31 12.71 7.40
CA LEU A 269 14.07 11.96 7.61
C LEU A 269 12.97 12.30 6.60
N ASN A 270 13.16 13.35 5.80
CA ASN A 270 12.24 13.77 4.74
C ASN A 270 12.75 13.42 3.33
N GLY A 271 13.79 12.60 3.22
CA GLY A 271 14.36 12.16 1.96
C GLY A 271 15.87 12.37 1.92
N VAL A 272 16.64 11.31 1.66
CA VAL A 272 18.10 11.41 1.51
C VAL A 272 18.50 12.49 0.52
N LYS A 273 19.50 13.30 0.90
CA LYS A 273 19.97 14.43 0.08
C LYS A 273 21.07 13.99 -0.87
N GLU A 274 20.98 14.45 -2.12
CA GLU A 274 22.12 14.48 -3.03
C GLU A 274 23.03 15.65 -2.66
N ILE A 275 24.33 15.40 -2.55
CA ILE A 275 25.31 16.49 -2.39
C ILE A 275 25.41 17.16 -3.76
N LYS A 276 24.71 18.30 -3.91
CA LYS A 276 24.93 19.18 -5.05
C LYS A 276 26.27 19.88 -4.86
N ASN A 277 27.31 19.37 -5.50
CA ASN A 277 28.54 20.12 -5.72
C ASN A 277 28.28 21.31 -6.67
#